data_AF-E3NVA6-F1
#
_entry.id   AF-E3NVA6-F1
#
_cell.length_a   1.000
_cell.length_b   1.000
_cell.length_c   1.000
_cell.angle_alpha   90.00
_cell.angle_beta   90.00
_cell.angle_gamma   90.00
#
_symmetry.space_group_name_H-M   'P 1'
#
loop_
_entity.id
_entity.type
_entity.pdbx_description
1 polymer ?
#
loop_
_entity_poly.entity_id
_entity_poly.type
_entity_poly.pdbx_seq_one_letter_code
_entity_poly.pdbx_strand_id
1 'polypeptide(L)'
;MTLSYEFSYAFTQCGFISTTIANTLFIYLTILYIKKITGTYKVMVLVFSLMGIMFSAWELVARPFAHNYNKGLMYFSLNTWLGASHEFLQFAIILYASFYLIILAIIAVQFVFRYFTLCRPNFARKFGGFGVIVWISYSLISGAIYGGSLYYFCHPDNFSDSYMRFHIIHIFK
;
A
#
# COMPACT_ATOMS: atom_id res chain seq x y z
N MET A 1 23.92 13.33 3.66
CA MET A 1 22.55 12.77 3.52
C MET A 1 22.53 11.37 2.88
N THR A 2 23.60 10.89 2.23
CA THR A 2 23.73 9.48 1.77
C THR A 2 23.44 8.47 2.89
N LEU A 3 23.87 8.79 4.12
CA LEU A 3 23.62 7.98 5.31
C LEU A 3 22.12 7.75 5.61
N SER A 4 21.23 8.75 5.40
CA SER A 4 19.79 8.60 5.69
C SER A 4 19.08 7.67 4.70
N TYR A 5 19.54 7.62 3.46
CA TYR A 5 18.97 6.72 2.44
C TYR A 5 19.40 5.26 2.64
N GLU A 6 20.66 5.04 3.03
CA GLU A 6 21.14 3.71 3.43
C GLU A 6 20.39 3.19 4.65
N PHE A 7 20.17 4.05 5.67
CA PHE A 7 19.31 3.70 6.81
C PHE A 7 17.86 3.43 6.40
N SER A 8 17.31 4.22 5.48
CA SER A 8 15.96 4.00 4.95
C SER A 8 15.84 2.62 4.31
N TYR A 9 16.85 2.18 3.55
CA TYR A 9 16.80 0.87 2.92
C TYR A 9 16.88 -0.27 3.93
N ALA A 10 17.82 -0.20 4.88
CA ALA A 10 17.92 -1.17 5.96
C ALA A 10 16.59 -1.23 6.76
N PHE A 11 15.96 -0.08 7.00
CA PHE A 11 14.67 0.01 7.66
C PHE A 11 13.56 -0.67 6.84
N THR A 12 13.48 -0.43 5.52
CA THR A 12 12.51 -1.12 4.65
C THR A 12 12.72 -2.63 4.62
N GLN A 13 13.97 -3.11 4.60
CA GLN A 13 14.27 -4.54 4.67
C GLN A 13 13.83 -5.17 5.99
N CYS A 14 14.16 -4.53 7.12
CA CYS A 14 13.68 -4.94 8.45
C CYS A 14 12.14 -4.92 8.52
N GLY A 15 11.52 -3.88 7.95
CA GLY A 15 10.07 -3.74 7.85
C GLY A 15 9.43 -4.87 7.07
N PHE A 16 9.98 -5.24 5.91
CA PHE A 16 9.51 -6.37 5.11
C PHE A 16 9.63 -7.70 5.85
N ILE A 17 10.80 -7.99 6.46
CA ILE A 17 11.02 -9.22 7.21
C ILE A 17 10.04 -9.32 8.38
N SER A 18 9.91 -8.24 9.16
CA SER A 18 9.00 -8.17 10.29
C SER A 18 7.54 -8.35 9.87
N THR A 19 7.11 -7.64 8.82
CA THR A 19 5.76 -7.72 8.27
C THR A 19 5.45 -9.12 7.76
N THR A 20 6.40 -9.75 7.08
CA THR A 20 6.25 -11.12 6.56
C THR A 20 6.11 -12.12 7.71
N ILE A 21 6.98 -12.06 8.72
CA ILE A 21 6.91 -12.95 9.88
C ILE A 21 5.59 -12.75 10.63
N ALA A 22 5.25 -11.51 10.98
CA ALA A 22 4.05 -11.19 11.74
C ALA A 22 2.78 -11.60 11.01
N ASN A 23 2.62 -11.25 9.73
CA ASN A 23 1.43 -11.60 8.96
C ASN A 23 1.35 -13.11 8.66
N THR A 24 2.48 -13.79 8.46
CA THR A 24 2.49 -15.26 8.28
C THR A 24 2.06 -15.97 9.56
N LEU A 25 2.60 -15.56 10.72
CA LEU A 25 2.16 -16.07 12.02
C LEU A 25 0.69 -15.79 12.26
N PHE A 26 0.23 -14.58 11.93
CA PHE A 26 -1.16 -14.19 12.09
C PHE A 26 -2.11 -15.01 11.18
N ILE A 27 -1.72 -15.29 9.94
CA ILE A 27 -2.44 -16.20 9.04
C ILE A 27 -2.48 -17.62 9.64
N TYR A 28 -1.34 -18.14 10.09
CA TYR A 28 -1.23 -19.46 10.70
C TYR A 28 -2.15 -19.62 11.92
N LEU A 29 -2.10 -18.66 12.85
CA LEU A 29 -2.96 -18.62 14.04
C LEU A 29 -4.43 -18.51 13.68
N THR A 30 -4.76 -17.66 12.70
CA THR A 30 -6.14 -17.45 12.25
C THR A 30 -6.73 -18.71 11.64
N ILE A 31 -5.96 -19.47 10.86
CA ILE A 31 -6.42 -20.71 10.22
C ILE A 31 -6.62 -21.81 11.28
N LEU A 32 -5.61 -22.08 12.11
CA LEU A 32 -5.55 -23.29 12.95
C LEU A 32 -6.12 -23.11 14.37
N TYR A 33 -5.93 -21.95 15.00
CA TYR A 33 -6.21 -21.76 16.42
C TYR A 33 -7.47 -20.94 16.69
N ILE A 34 -7.77 -19.95 15.84
CA ILE A 34 -8.93 -19.07 16.06
C ILE A 34 -10.22 -19.76 15.63
N LYS A 35 -10.95 -20.29 16.62
CA LYS A 35 -12.31 -20.86 16.44
C LYS A 35 -13.44 -19.85 16.61
N LYS A 36 -13.17 -18.69 17.26
CA LYS A 36 -14.18 -17.67 17.58
C LYS A 36 -14.53 -16.75 16.39
N ILE A 37 -13.61 -16.60 15.44
CA ILE A 37 -13.83 -15.84 14.20
C ILE A 37 -14.22 -16.84 13.11
N THR A 38 -15.51 -16.89 12.75
CA THR A 38 -16.04 -17.82 11.75
C THR A 38 -16.57 -17.09 10.51
N GLY A 39 -16.59 -17.81 9.39
CA GLY A 39 -17.17 -17.34 8.13
C GLY A 39 -16.43 -16.16 7.50
N THR A 40 -17.18 -15.16 7.07
CA THR A 40 -16.76 -13.98 6.30
C THR A 40 -15.63 -13.18 6.91
N TYR A 41 -15.69 -12.96 8.22
CA TYR A 41 -14.72 -12.09 8.89
C TYR A 41 -13.32 -12.69 8.87
N LYS A 42 -13.23 -14.03 8.94
CA LYS A 42 -11.97 -14.77 8.80
C LYS A 42 -11.32 -14.47 7.46
N VAL A 43 -12.11 -14.49 6.38
CA VAL A 43 -11.62 -14.20 5.03
C VAL A 43 -11.10 -12.77 4.92
N MET A 44 -11.82 -11.78 5.46
CA MET A 44 -11.38 -10.37 5.42
C MET A 44 -10.03 -10.14 6.11
N VAL A 45 -9.83 -10.80 7.26
CA VAL A 45 -8.59 -10.70 8.04
C VAL A 45 -7.43 -11.39 7.30
N LEU A 46 -7.67 -12.54 6.67
CA LEU A 46 -6.67 -13.23 5.84
C LEU A 46 -6.28 -12.40 4.61
N VAL A 47 -7.25 -11.81 3.90
CA VAL A 47 -7.00 -10.94 2.74
C VAL A 47 -6.18 -9.71 3.15
N PHE A 48 -6.50 -9.08 4.28
CA PHE A 48 -5.73 -7.96 4.82
C PHE A 48 -4.26 -8.34 5.05
N SER A 49 -4.03 -9.52 5.64
CA SER A 49 -2.68 -10.00 5.98
C SER A 49 -1.85 -10.29 4.72
N LEU A 50 -2.47 -10.93 3.72
CA LEU A 50 -1.84 -11.17 2.41
C LEU A 50 -1.51 -9.87 1.69
N MET A 51 -2.43 -8.90 1.69
CA MET A 51 -2.21 -7.58 1.09
C MET A 51 -1.08 -6.82 1.80
N GLY A 52 -0.94 -6.94 3.12
CA GLY A 52 0.18 -6.36 3.87
C GLY A 52 1.54 -6.93 3.46
N ILE A 53 1.63 -8.26 3.27
CA ILE A 53 2.85 -8.90 2.76
C ILE A 53 3.15 -8.41 1.34
N MET A 54 2.15 -8.40 0.45
CA MET A 54 2.32 -7.89 -0.93
C MET A 54 2.79 -6.43 -0.96
N PHE A 55 2.20 -5.57 -0.13
CA PHE A 55 2.58 -4.15 -0.03
C PHE A 55 4.02 -3.97 0.41
N SER A 56 4.43 -4.64 1.49
CA SER A 56 5.81 -4.57 1.98
C SER A 56 6.83 -5.14 0.98
N ALA A 57 6.48 -6.20 0.25
CA ALA A 57 7.30 -6.70 -0.85
C ALA A 57 7.43 -5.66 -1.97
N TRP A 58 6.32 -4.98 -2.32
CA TRP A 58 6.30 -3.98 -3.37
C TRP A 58 7.07 -2.71 -3.01
N GLU A 59 7.08 -2.33 -1.72
CA GLU A 59 7.88 -1.22 -1.20
C GLU A 59 9.38 -1.41 -1.47
N LEU A 60 9.89 -2.64 -1.33
CA LEU A 60 11.28 -2.98 -1.64
C LEU A 60 11.59 -2.80 -3.14
N VAL A 61 10.64 -3.15 -4.01
CA VAL A 61 10.80 -3.03 -5.47
C VAL A 61 10.72 -1.57 -5.91
N ALA A 62 9.70 -0.85 -5.44
CA ALA A 62 9.44 0.53 -5.85
C ALA A 62 10.45 1.52 -5.27
N ARG A 63 10.98 1.26 -4.06
CA ARG A 63 11.75 2.22 -3.23
C ARG A 63 11.23 3.67 -3.40
N PRO A 64 9.95 3.89 -3.07
CA PRO A 64 9.30 5.14 -3.36
C PRO A 64 9.74 6.20 -2.34
N PHE A 65 10.13 7.37 -2.84
CA PHE A 65 10.36 8.56 -2.03
C PHE A 65 9.43 9.65 -2.52
N ALA A 66 8.86 10.36 -1.57
CA ALA A 66 8.03 11.54 -1.83
C ALA A 66 8.73 12.76 -1.24
N HIS A 67 8.80 13.82 -2.04
CA HIS A 67 9.26 15.12 -1.59
C HIS A 67 8.21 16.16 -1.92
N ASN A 68 7.73 16.85 -0.90
CA ASN A 68 6.79 17.95 -1.03
C ASN A 68 7.53 19.24 -0.67
N TYR A 69 7.60 20.16 -1.62
CA TYR A 69 8.24 21.45 -1.42
C TYR A 69 7.40 22.57 -2.03
N ASN A 70 6.93 23.47 -1.16
CA ASN A 70 6.12 24.63 -1.51
C ASN A 70 4.86 24.28 -2.33
N LYS A 71 4.93 24.37 -3.66
CA LYS A 71 3.83 24.05 -4.59
C LYS A 71 4.10 22.81 -5.46
N GLY A 72 5.25 22.16 -5.27
CA GLY A 72 5.68 21.00 -6.03
C GLY A 72 5.59 19.72 -5.20
N LEU A 73 5.08 18.66 -5.83
CA LEU A 73 5.08 17.30 -5.30
C LEU A 73 5.88 16.43 -6.26
N MET A 74 6.87 15.71 -5.74
CA MET A 74 7.67 14.80 -6.53
C MET A 74 7.67 13.42 -5.90
N TYR A 75 7.34 12.42 -6.72
CA TYR A 75 7.55 11.02 -6.43
C TYR A 75 8.72 10.50 -7.26
N PHE A 76 9.68 9.88 -6.62
CA PHE A 76 10.84 9.31 -7.30
C PHE A 76 11.25 7.99 -6.67
N SER A 77 11.92 7.16 -7.46
CA SER A 77 12.49 5.90 -7.01
C SER A 77 14.00 6.06 -6.88
N LEU A 78 14.56 5.61 -5.76
CA LEU A 78 16.01 5.46 -5.59
C LEU A 78 16.47 4.02 -5.86
N ASN A 79 15.74 3.29 -6.70
CA ASN A 79 16.12 1.94 -7.07
C ASN A 79 17.30 1.97 -8.06
N THR A 80 18.48 1.57 -7.58
CA THR A 80 19.72 1.52 -8.36
C THR A 80 20.16 0.11 -8.74
N TRP A 81 19.61 -0.95 -8.14
CA TRP A 81 20.07 -2.34 -8.37
C TRP A 81 19.27 -3.07 -9.44
N LEU A 82 18.03 -2.67 -9.71
CA LEU A 82 17.14 -3.43 -10.59
C LEU A 82 17.44 -3.22 -12.07
N GLY A 83 18.22 -2.18 -12.44
CA GLY A 83 18.51 -1.84 -13.84
C GLY A 83 17.25 -1.61 -14.69
N ALA A 84 16.12 -1.32 -14.05
CA ALA A 84 14.80 -1.28 -14.67
C ALA A 84 14.58 -0.01 -15.50
N SER A 85 13.66 -0.08 -16.47
CA SER A 85 13.28 1.07 -17.27
C SER A 85 12.61 2.15 -16.41
N HIS A 86 12.71 3.41 -16.87
CA HIS A 86 12.10 4.54 -16.17
C HIS A 86 10.57 4.39 -16.05
N GLU A 87 9.92 3.90 -17.10
CA GLU A 87 8.48 3.62 -17.11
C GLU A 87 8.07 2.56 -16.07
N PHE A 88 8.89 1.51 -15.90
CA PHE A 88 8.63 0.50 -14.88
C PHE A 88 8.72 1.08 -13.47
N LEU A 89 9.72 1.94 -13.20
CA LEU A 89 9.87 2.58 -11.89
C LEU A 89 8.72 3.55 -11.59
N GLN A 90 8.28 4.33 -12.58
CA GLN A 90 7.08 5.18 -12.45
C GLN A 90 5.84 4.34 -12.11
N PHE A 91 5.61 3.27 -12.86
CA PHE A 91 4.53 2.32 -12.60
C PHE A 91 4.63 1.72 -11.19
N ALA A 92 5.83 1.32 -10.77
CA ALA A 92 6.06 0.71 -9.46
C ALA A 92 5.70 1.66 -8.30
N ILE A 93 6.04 2.95 -8.41
CA ILE A 93 5.70 3.97 -7.40
C ILE A 93 4.18 4.20 -7.35
N ILE A 94 3.52 4.30 -8.50
CA ILE A 94 2.06 4.48 -8.59
C ILE A 94 1.34 3.27 -7.99
N LEU A 95 1.83 2.07 -8.29
CA LEU A 95 1.25 0.85 -7.77
C LEU A 95 1.45 0.72 -6.25
N TYR A 96 2.61 1.13 -5.73
CA TYR A 96 2.82 1.26 -4.28
C TYR A 96 1.81 2.21 -3.63
N ALA A 97 1.62 3.40 -4.21
CA ALA A 97 0.65 4.37 -3.71
C ALA A 97 -0.80 3.83 -3.77
N SER A 98 -1.12 3.04 -4.79
CA SER A 98 -2.41 2.36 -4.94
C SER A 98 -2.63 1.33 -3.83
N PHE A 99 -1.62 0.51 -3.52
CA PHE A 99 -1.69 -0.47 -2.45
C PHE A 99 -1.97 0.16 -1.09
N TYR A 100 -1.35 1.32 -0.80
CA TYR A 100 -1.62 2.06 0.43
C TYR A 100 -3.11 2.35 0.62
N LEU A 101 -3.79 2.85 -0.43
CA LEU A 101 -5.22 3.14 -0.33
C LEU A 101 -6.09 1.86 -0.31
N ILE A 102 -5.69 0.79 -1.00
CA ILE A 102 -6.36 -0.51 -0.92
C ILE A 102 -6.35 -1.03 0.52
N ILE A 103 -5.20 -0.96 1.20
CA ILE A 103 -5.06 -1.40 2.60
C ILE A 103 -5.97 -0.56 3.51
N LEU A 104 -5.96 0.78 3.34
CA LEU A 104 -6.84 1.66 4.10
C LEU A 104 -8.33 1.33 3.88
N ALA A 105 -8.73 1.06 2.64
CA ALA A 105 -10.10 0.69 2.32
C ALA A 105 -10.49 -0.67 2.94
N ILE A 106 -9.60 -1.66 2.93
CA ILE A 106 -9.83 -2.95 3.59
C ILE A 106 -10.00 -2.76 5.11
N ILE A 107 -9.17 -1.91 5.75
CA ILE A 107 -9.30 -1.58 7.18
C ILE A 107 -10.67 -0.94 7.45
N ALA A 108 -11.08 0.03 6.63
CA ALA A 108 -12.38 0.68 6.76
C ALA A 108 -13.53 -0.35 6.64
N VAL A 109 -13.47 -1.25 5.65
CA VAL A 109 -14.44 -2.34 5.49
C VAL A 109 -14.50 -3.23 6.72
N GLN A 110 -13.37 -3.56 7.35
CA GLN A 110 -13.34 -4.35 8.57
C GLN A 110 -14.04 -3.63 9.74
N PHE A 111 -13.84 -2.33 9.91
CA PHE A 111 -14.54 -1.55 10.93
C PHE A 111 -16.04 -1.49 10.68
N VAL A 112 -16.45 -1.26 9.43
CA VAL A 112 -17.86 -1.26 9.01
C VAL A 112 -18.50 -2.62 9.27
N PHE A 113 -17.80 -3.72 8.94
CA PHE A 113 -18.27 -5.07 9.22
C PHE A 113 -18.49 -5.27 10.72
N ARG A 114 -17.51 -4.91 11.57
CA ARG A 114 -17.62 -5.02 13.03
C ARG A 114 -18.80 -4.22 13.57
N TYR A 115 -19.01 -3.00 13.09
CA TYR A 115 -20.16 -2.18 13.46
C TYR A 115 -21.48 -2.87 13.12
N PHE A 116 -21.64 -3.38 11.90
CA PHE A 116 -22.86 -4.07 11.51
C PHE A 116 -23.09 -5.37 12.27
N THR A 117 -22.03 -6.13 12.60
CA THR A 117 -22.19 -7.33 13.43
C THR A 117 -22.71 -7.02 14.84
N LEU A 118 -22.35 -5.86 15.41
CA LEU A 118 -22.76 -5.46 16.76
C LEU A 118 -24.15 -4.80 16.77
N CYS A 119 -24.40 -3.88 15.83
CA CYS A 119 -25.60 -3.03 15.88
C CYS A 119 -26.74 -3.52 14.97
N ARG A 120 -26.45 -4.21 13.86
CA ARG A 120 -27.45 -4.62 12.85
C ARG A 120 -27.09 -5.98 12.21
N PRO A 121 -27.29 -7.11 12.92
CA PRO A 121 -26.84 -8.44 12.46
C PRO A 121 -27.46 -8.87 11.12
N ASN A 122 -28.68 -8.42 10.81
CA ASN A 122 -29.33 -8.68 9.52
C ASN A 122 -28.53 -8.11 8.33
N PHE A 123 -27.87 -6.97 8.52
CA PHE A 123 -27.03 -6.35 7.49
C PHE A 123 -25.65 -7.03 7.41
N ALA A 124 -25.11 -7.49 8.53
CA ALA A 124 -23.87 -8.27 8.56
C ALA A 124 -23.97 -9.56 7.72
N ARG A 125 -25.15 -10.18 7.63
CA ARG A 125 -25.38 -11.35 6.76
C ARG A 125 -25.13 -11.02 5.27
N LYS A 126 -25.33 -9.78 4.82
CA LYS A 126 -25.03 -9.35 3.45
C LYS A 126 -23.54 -9.29 3.13
N PHE A 127 -22.68 -9.25 4.14
CA PHE A 127 -21.22 -9.33 3.93
C PHE A 127 -20.78 -10.78 3.62
N GLY A 128 -21.63 -11.78 3.87
CA GLY A 128 -21.34 -13.17 3.53
C GLY A 128 -21.48 -13.51 2.06
N GLY A 129 -20.83 -14.62 1.65
CA GLY A 129 -20.88 -15.12 0.28
C GLY A 129 -20.39 -14.09 -0.74
N PHE A 130 -21.27 -13.74 -1.68
CA PHE A 130 -20.99 -12.77 -2.76
C PHE A 130 -20.66 -11.36 -2.24
N GLY A 131 -21.13 -11.00 -1.04
CA GLY A 131 -20.82 -9.71 -0.42
C GLY A 131 -19.32 -9.47 -0.26
N VAL A 132 -18.54 -10.52 0.05
CA VAL A 132 -17.07 -10.43 0.17
C VAL A 132 -16.44 -9.90 -1.12
N ILE A 133 -16.90 -10.39 -2.27
CA ILE A 133 -16.39 -9.99 -3.58
C ILE A 133 -16.67 -8.51 -3.80
N VAL A 134 -17.89 -8.04 -3.49
CA VAL A 134 -18.28 -6.62 -3.63
C VAL A 134 -17.37 -5.71 -2.80
N TRP A 135 -17.05 -6.07 -1.56
CA TRP A 135 -16.21 -5.24 -0.69
C TRP A 135 -14.72 -5.28 -1.07
N ILE A 136 -14.24 -6.41 -1.59
CA ILE A 136 -12.89 -6.50 -2.17
C ILE A 136 -12.82 -5.62 -3.43
N SER A 137 -13.81 -5.71 -4.32
CA SER A 137 -13.89 -4.87 -5.51
C SER A 137 -13.93 -3.38 -5.15
N TYR A 138 -14.70 -2.99 -4.14
CA TYR A 138 -14.71 -1.61 -3.62
C TYR A 138 -13.30 -1.15 -3.22
N SER A 139 -12.55 -1.98 -2.49
CA SER A 139 -11.20 -1.65 -2.05
C SER A 139 -10.24 -1.53 -3.25
N LEU A 140 -10.33 -2.42 -4.23
CA LEU A 140 -9.52 -2.35 -5.45
C LEU A 140 -9.84 -1.10 -6.28
N ILE A 141 -11.12 -0.74 -6.41
CA ILE A 141 -11.56 0.46 -7.13
C ILE A 141 -11.00 1.72 -6.46
N SER A 142 -11.01 1.80 -5.12
CA SER A 142 -10.41 2.95 -4.43
C SER A 142 -8.91 3.09 -4.75
N GLY A 143 -8.17 1.97 -4.74
CA GLY A 143 -6.76 1.95 -5.15
C GLY A 143 -6.55 2.41 -6.58
N ALA A 144 -7.37 1.92 -7.51
CA ALA A 144 -7.31 2.29 -8.92
C ALA A 144 -7.60 3.77 -9.16
N ILE A 145 -8.58 4.35 -8.46
CA ILE A 145 -8.89 5.78 -8.54
C ILE A 145 -7.69 6.61 -8.09
N TYR A 146 -7.06 6.24 -6.98
CA TYR A 146 -5.92 6.98 -6.45
C TYR A 146 -4.66 6.81 -7.30
N GLY A 147 -4.35 5.59 -7.71
CA GLY A 147 -3.25 5.32 -8.64
C GLY A 147 -3.43 6.04 -9.97
N GLY A 148 -4.64 6.01 -10.54
CA GLY A 148 -4.97 6.73 -11.77
C GLY A 148 -4.87 8.25 -11.61
N SER A 149 -5.30 8.78 -10.47
CA SER A 149 -5.15 10.20 -10.15
C SER A 149 -3.67 10.60 -10.08
N LEU A 150 -2.84 9.82 -9.38
CA LEU A 150 -1.40 10.07 -9.31
C LEU A 150 -0.73 9.95 -10.68
N TYR A 151 -1.10 8.97 -11.50
CA TYR A 151 -0.57 8.82 -12.85
C TYR A 151 -0.90 10.05 -13.72
N TYR A 152 -2.12 10.57 -13.62
CA TYR A 152 -2.55 11.72 -14.43
C TYR A 152 -1.99 13.05 -13.93
N PHE A 153 -2.04 13.31 -12.61
CA PHE A 153 -1.65 14.59 -12.03
C PHE A 153 -0.15 14.71 -11.71
N CYS A 154 0.53 13.59 -11.44
CA CYS A 154 1.96 13.56 -11.13
C CYS A 154 2.79 12.98 -12.29
N HIS A 155 2.26 13.01 -13.51
CA HIS A 155 3.05 12.69 -14.69
C HIS A 155 4.22 13.68 -14.80
N PRO A 156 5.45 13.22 -15.09
CA PRO A 156 6.59 14.12 -15.22
C PRO A 156 6.35 15.18 -16.29
N ASP A 157 6.66 16.42 -15.95
CA ASP A 157 6.59 17.56 -16.86
C ASP A 157 7.86 18.42 -16.74
N ASN A 158 8.28 19.00 -17.86
CA ASN A 158 9.54 19.73 -17.95
C ASN A 158 9.60 20.95 -17.01
N PHE A 159 8.44 21.54 -16.67
CA PHE A 159 8.37 22.70 -15.79
C PHE A 159 8.60 22.30 -14.34
N SER A 160 7.89 21.29 -13.84
CA SER A 160 8.07 20.76 -12.49
C SER A 160 9.47 20.18 -12.28
N ASP A 161 10.01 19.45 -13.26
CA ASP A 161 11.37 18.92 -13.19
C ASP A 161 12.40 20.05 -13.08
N SER A 162 12.25 21.12 -13.87
CA SER A 162 13.13 22.28 -13.79
C SER A 162 13.01 23.01 -12.45
N TYR A 163 11.79 23.16 -11.92
CA TYR A 163 11.53 23.77 -10.61
C TYR A 163 12.18 22.97 -9.47
N MET A 164 12.02 21.64 -9.48
CA MET A 164 12.52 20.76 -8.43
C MET A 164 14.03 20.51 -8.53
N ARG A 165 14.61 20.56 -9.75
CA ARG A 165 16.04 20.32 -10.00
C ARG A 165 16.95 21.28 -9.23
N PHE A 166 16.62 22.57 -9.20
CA PHE A 166 17.41 23.57 -8.46
C PHE A 166 17.47 23.25 -6.96
N HIS A 167 16.40 22.67 -6.41
CA HIS A 167 16.32 22.35 -4.99
C HIS A 167 16.98 21.01 -4.66
N ILE A 168 16.72 19.98 -5.47
CA ILE A 168 17.27 18.64 -5.31
C ILE A 168 18.79 18.66 -5.37
N ILE A 169 19.40 19.41 -6.30
CA ILE A 169 20.86 19.52 -6.38
C ILE A 169 21.46 20.11 -5.10
N HIS A 170 20.74 21.00 -4.41
CA HIS A 170 21.20 21.58 -3.14
C HIS A 170 21.00 20.63 -1.95
N ILE A 171 20.06 19.69 -2.02
CA ILE A 171 19.79 18.67 -0.98
C ILE A 171 20.73 17.47 -1.11
N PHE A 172 21.07 17.06 -2.34
CA PHE A 172 21.84 15.85 -2.64
C PHE A 172 23.35 16.09 -2.80
N LYS A 173 23.85 17.31 -2.59
CA LYS A 173 25.29 17.62 -2.52
C LYS A 173 25.80 17.44 -1.08
#